data_AF-A0A1H3MWV7-F1
#
_entry.id   AF-A0A1H3MWV7-F1
#
_cell.length_a   1.000
_cell.length_b   1.000
_cell.length_c   1.000
_cell.angle_alpha   90.00
_cell.angle_beta   90.00
_cell.angle_gamma   90.00
#
_symmetry.space_group_name_H-M   'P 1'
#
loop_
_entity.id
_entity.type
_entity.pdbx_description
1 polymer ?
#
loop_
_entity_poly.entity_id
_entity_poly.type
_entity_poly.pdbx_seq_one_letter_code
_entity_poly.pdbx_strand_id
1 'polypeptide(L)'
;MPPGELVKRWSTGDGVARAREVLERLANGTSLEGLPTVDGLVDLRGLPAGGVDAQGGEITGADLSHAWLSGAHLTGVRWRRCRFDDANLSATVFSGGAVAESTMRRADLREAIVAGGIWSSVDLAGIKSNHLSAERTTFTGTTFPALRRVEFTACSFVGCRFTGRLSDVRFLGRGQPAPMLLRNVTFASSDFRYAEFDGMDFDNVVFPDDDALIVVPRSFPAVAERAGMISLRRRDEVGKELRMFLSRESLRPGLSATAGWAVSRRDLDPEVAEFAAVALGQAQLELRAEGVIQ
;
A
#
# COMPACT_ATOMS: atom_id res chain seq x y z
N MET A 1 6.41 -25.74 -17.12
CA MET A 1 7.80 -25.88 -16.67
C MET A 1 7.87 -25.53 -15.20
N PRO A 2 8.43 -26.38 -14.32
CA PRO A 2 8.61 -26.07 -12.89
C PRO A 2 9.48 -24.81 -12.68
N PRO A 3 9.32 -24.08 -11.56
CA PRO A 3 10.08 -22.85 -11.30
C PRO A 3 11.61 -23.01 -11.39
N GLY A 4 12.15 -24.13 -10.91
CA GLY A 4 13.59 -24.40 -10.97
C GLY A 4 14.14 -24.59 -12.39
N GLU A 5 13.33 -25.04 -13.34
CA GLU A 5 13.73 -25.17 -14.75
C GLU A 5 13.62 -23.84 -15.49
N LEU A 6 12.66 -23.00 -15.11
CA LEU A 6 12.49 -21.64 -15.65
C LEU A 6 13.70 -20.76 -15.41
N VAL A 7 14.43 -20.96 -14.30
CA VAL A 7 15.69 -20.23 -14.06
C VAL A 7 16.84 -20.86 -14.85
N LYS A 8 16.95 -22.18 -14.86
CA LYS A 8 18.05 -22.92 -15.52
C LYS A 8 18.13 -22.66 -17.03
N ARG A 9 17.00 -22.44 -17.71
CA ARG A 9 16.99 -22.15 -19.17
C ARG A 9 17.81 -20.89 -19.53
N TRP A 10 17.94 -19.94 -18.61
CA TRP A 10 18.70 -18.71 -18.82
C TRP A 10 20.21 -18.90 -18.64
N SER A 11 20.65 -20.06 -18.16
CA SER A 11 22.06 -20.42 -18.01
C SER A 11 22.63 -21.19 -19.22
N THR A 12 21.81 -21.50 -20.23
CA THR A 12 22.29 -22.09 -21.50
C THR A 12 22.88 -21.01 -22.41
N GLY A 13 23.67 -21.38 -23.41
CA GLY A 13 24.24 -20.41 -24.36
C GLY A 13 23.18 -19.52 -25.02
N ASP A 14 22.12 -20.14 -25.57
CA ASP A 14 21.00 -19.42 -26.18
C ASP A 14 20.20 -18.61 -25.14
N GLY A 15 20.05 -19.14 -23.92
CA GLY A 15 19.39 -18.47 -22.81
C GLY A 15 20.10 -17.18 -22.41
N VAL A 16 21.42 -17.23 -22.27
CA VAL A 16 22.25 -16.05 -21.93
C VAL A 16 22.20 -15.01 -23.05
N ALA A 17 22.27 -15.42 -24.31
CA ALA A 17 22.17 -14.52 -25.45
C ALA A 17 20.80 -13.82 -25.47
N ARG A 18 19.72 -14.57 -25.25
CA ARG A 18 18.36 -14.02 -25.18
C ARG A 18 18.14 -13.13 -23.97
N ALA A 19 18.69 -13.47 -22.80
CA ALA A 19 18.62 -12.61 -21.62
C ALA A 19 19.26 -11.26 -21.91
N ARG A 20 20.45 -11.25 -22.54
CA ARG A 20 21.13 -10.01 -22.92
C ARG A 20 20.28 -9.16 -23.86
N GLU A 21 19.73 -9.76 -24.92
CA GLU A 21 18.84 -9.06 -25.85
C GLU A 21 17.62 -8.45 -25.13
N VAL A 22 16.97 -9.21 -24.24
CA VAL A 22 15.82 -8.71 -23.46
C VAL A 22 16.23 -7.55 -22.56
N LEU A 23 17.33 -7.67 -21.81
CA LEU A 23 17.79 -6.64 -20.90
C LEU A 23 18.20 -5.37 -21.64
N GLU A 24 18.83 -5.48 -22.81
CA GLU A 24 19.14 -4.33 -23.67
C GLU A 24 17.87 -3.65 -24.18
N ARG A 25 16.83 -4.42 -24.55
CA ARG A 25 15.54 -3.85 -24.95
C ARG A 25 14.84 -3.13 -23.79
N LEU A 26 14.85 -3.71 -22.59
CA LEU A 26 14.30 -3.09 -21.38
C LEU A 26 15.05 -1.81 -21.00
N ALA A 27 16.39 -1.83 -21.05
CA ALA A 27 17.23 -0.68 -20.75
C ALA A 27 16.95 0.52 -21.67
N ASN A 28 16.71 0.23 -22.95
CA ASN A 28 16.45 1.24 -23.97
C ASN A 28 14.97 1.55 -24.18
N GLY A 29 14.07 0.93 -23.41
CA GLY A 29 12.62 1.10 -23.56
C GLY A 29 12.07 0.67 -24.92
N THR A 30 12.69 -0.31 -25.59
CA THR A 30 12.30 -0.78 -26.93
C THR A 30 11.37 -1.99 -26.87
N SER A 31 10.67 -2.23 -27.99
CA SER A 31 9.66 -3.29 -28.09
C SER A 31 10.23 -4.70 -27.88
N LEU A 32 9.46 -5.55 -27.22
CA LEU A 32 9.72 -6.99 -27.08
C LEU A 32 9.12 -7.82 -28.23
N GLU A 33 8.59 -7.19 -29.27
CA GLU A 33 8.06 -7.89 -30.44
C GLU A 33 9.13 -8.78 -31.11
N GLY A 34 8.66 -9.91 -31.66
CA GLY A 34 9.49 -10.93 -32.28
C GLY A 34 10.14 -11.90 -31.30
N LEU A 35 10.09 -11.65 -29.98
CA LEU A 35 10.55 -12.61 -29.00
C LEU A 35 9.58 -13.80 -28.86
N PRO A 36 10.08 -14.99 -28.45
CA PRO A 36 9.24 -16.17 -28.30
C PRO A 36 8.09 -15.93 -27.32
N THR A 37 6.91 -16.44 -27.67
CA THR A 37 5.70 -16.32 -26.85
C THR A 37 5.21 -17.67 -26.34
N VAL A 38 4.55 -17.65 -25.19
CA VAL A 38 3.80 -18.78 -24.62
C VAL A 38 2.46 -18.25 -24.13
N ASP A 39 1.37 -18.90 -24.53
CA ASP A 39 -0.01 -18.47 -24.23
C ASP A 39 -0.31 -17.02 -24.64
N GLY A 40 0.30 -16.58 -25.75
CA GLY A 40 0.12 -15.22 -26.29
C GLY A 40 0.91 -14.12 -25.56
N LEU A 41 1.75 -14.46 -24.58
CA LEU A 41 2.63 -13.52 -23.86
C LEU A 41 4.08 -13.77 -24.22
N VAL A 42 4.91 -12.71 -24.28
CA VAL A 42 6.37 -12.84 -24.43
C VAL A 42 6.91 -13.60 -23.23
N ASP A 43 7.60 -14.73 -23.47
CA ASP A 43 8.02 -15.65 -22.42
C ASP A 43 9.34 -15.19 -21.78
N LEU A 44 9.22 -14.40 -20.72
CA LEU A 44 10.31 -13.92 -19.87
C LEU A 44 10.33 -14.63 -18.51
N ARG A 45 9.67 -15.78 -18.38
CA ARG A 45 9.53 -16.46 -17.10
C ARG A 45 10.90 -16.90 -16.59
N GLY A 46 11.18 -16.62 -15.31
CA GLY A 46 12.47 -16.91 -14.69
C GLY A 46 13.64 -16.02 -15.11
N LEU A 47 13.40 -14.93 -15.86
CA LEU A 47 14.46 -14.03 -16.35
C LEU A 47 15.35 -13.51 -15.20
N PRO A 48 16.68 -13.66 -15.27
CA PRO A 48 17.61 -13.07 -14.30
C PRO A 48 17.88 -11.60 -14.64
N ALA A 49 17.04 -10.70 -14.14
CA ALA A 49 17.08 -9.26 -14.38
C ALA A 49 17.35 -8.44 -13.09
N GLY A 50 18.07 -9.03 -12.12
CA GLY A 50 18.40 -8.37 -10.86
C GLY A 50 19.25 -7.12 -11.12
N GLY A 51 18.87 -5.99 -10.50
CA GLY A 51 19.58 -4.72 -10.66
C GLY A 51 19.50 -4.08 -12.04
N VAL A 52 18.63 -4.54 -12.95
CA VAL A 52 18.48 -3.91 -14.27
C VAL A 52 18.04 -2.46 -14.13
N ASP A 53 18.64 -1.56 -14.92
CA ASP A 53 18.19 -0.18 -15.08
C ASP A 53 17.41 -0.07 -16.39
N ALA A 54 16.10 0.05 -16.28
CA ALA A 54 15.16 0.19 -17.39
C ALA A 54 14.58 1.61 -17.38
N GLN A 55 14.66 2.27 -18.53
CA GLN A 55 14.24 3.66 -18.68
C GLN A 55 13.20 3.80 -19.79
N GLY A 56 12.01 4.26 -19.41
CA GLY A 56 10.91 4.51 -20.33
C GLY A 56 10.40 3.24 -21.02
N GLY A 57 9.76 3.44 -22.17
CA GLY A 57 9.21 2.36 -22.98
C GLY A 57 7.84 1.84 -22.50
N GLU A 58 7.21 1.05 -23.36
CA GLU A 58 5.97 0.34 -23.07
C GLU A 58 6.17 -1.15 -23.33
N ILE A 59 5.98 -1.95 -22.28
CA ILE A 59 6.00 -3.40 -22.34
C ILE A 59 4.56 -3.89 -22.23
N THR A 60 4.06 -4.45 -23.32
CA THR A 60 2.72 -5.04 -23.38
C THR A 60 2.80 -6.55 -23.51
N GLY A 61 2.09 -7.27 -22.64
CA GLY A 61 1.90 -8.72 -22.82
C GLY A 61 3.15 -9.56 -22.57
N ALA A 62 3.92 -9.28 -21.54
CA ALA A 62 5.06 -10.11 -21.14
C ALA A 62 4.75 -10.94 -19.88
N ASP A 63 5.20 -12.20 -19.87
CA ASP A 63 5.15 -13.07 -18.70
C ASP A 63 6.52 -13.12 -18.03
N LEU A 64 6.67 -12.36 -16.95
CA LEU A 64 7.82 -12.31 -16.04
C LEU A 64 7.59 -13.18 -14.79
N SER A 65 6.72 -14.20 -14.84
CA SER A 65 6.50 -15.06 -13.68
C SER A 65 7.80 -15.72 -13.23
N HIS A 66 8.03 -15.77 -11.92
CA HIS A 66 9.29 -16.25 -11.31
C HIS A 66 10.56 -15.48 -11.74
N ALA A 67 10.46 -14.34 -12.44
CA ALA A 67 11.62 -13.54 -12.79
C ALA A 67 12.30 -12.97 -11.54
N TRP A 68 13.60 -12.74 -11.64
CA TRP A 68 14.38 -12.10 -10.59
C TRP A 68 14.67 -10.66 -10.99
N LEU A 69 14.01 -9.70 -10.32
CA LEU A 69 14.08 -8.26 -10.58
C LEU A 69 14.48 -7.48 -9.32
N SER A 70 15.06 -8.16 -8.32
CA SER A 70 15.39 -7.51 -7.05
C SER A 70 16.40 -6.39 -7.28
N GLY A 71 16.16 -5.23 -6.68
CA GLY A 71 17.00 -4.05 -6.86
C GLY A 71 16.95 -3.42 -8.25
N ALA A 72 16.06 -3.86 -9.14
CA ALA A 72 15.90 -3.23 -10.46
C ALA A 72 15.37 -1.79 -10.33
N HIS A 73 15.80 -0.91 -11.23
CA HIS A 73 15.29 0.44 -11.38
C HIS A 73 14.44 0.52 -12.65
N LEU A 74 13.14 0.74 -12.49
CA LEU A 74 12.15 0.76 -13.56
C LEU A 74 11.58 2.18 -13.67
N THR A 75 12.38 3.08 -14.23
CA THR A 75 12.07 4.51 -14.30
C THR A 75 11.28 4.82 -15.57
N GLY A 76 10.04 5.31 -15.44
CA GLY A 76 9.19 5.72 -16.56
C GLY A 76 8.62 4.58 -17.40
N VAL A 77 8.89 3.32 -17.05
CA VAL A 77 8.44 2.15 -17.79
C VAL A 77 6.93 1.96 -17.64
N ARG A 78 6.23 1.70 -18.76
CA ARG A 78 4.81 1.34 -18.76
C ARG A 78 4.64 -0.16 -18.96
N TRP A 79 4.09 -0.85 -17.96
CA TRP A 79 3.78 -2.27 -18.02
C TRP A 79 2.28 -2.47 -18.21
N ARG A 80 1.87 -3.04 -19.33
CA ARG A 80 0.47 -3.31 -19.63
C ARG A 80 0.24 -4.79 -19.86
N ARG A 81 -0.78 -5.38 -19.22
CA ARG A 81 -1.12 -6.81 -19.39
C ARG A 81 0.08 -7.75 -19.16
N CYS A 82 0.93 -7.41 -18.20
CA CYS A 82 2.09 -8.20 -17.85
C CYS A 82 1.81 -9.09 -16.64
N ARG A 83 2.53 -10.20 -16.53
CA ARG A 83 2.45 -11.12 -15.38
C ARG A 83 3.77 -11.12 -14.64
N PHE A 84 3.75 -10.79 -13.36
CA PHE A 84 4.89 -10.85 -12.43
C PHE A 84 4.62 -11.86 -11.30
N ASP A 85 3.77 -12.85 -11.56
CA ASP A 85 3.36 -13.81 -10.55
C ASP A 85 4.58 -14.57 -10.01
N ASP A 86 4.70 -14.67 -8.68
CA ASP A 86 5.84 -15.27 -7.98
C ASP A 86 7.22 -14.64 -8.33
N ALA A 87 7.25 -13.46 -8.96
CA ALA A 87 8.49 -12.75 -9.25
C ALA A 87 9.14 -12.20 -7.97
N ASN A 88 10.47 -12.11 -7.96
CA ASN A 88 11.20 -11.41 -6.93
C ASN A 88 11.38 -9.93 -7.34
N LEU A 89 10.56 -9.05 -6.76
CA LEU A 89 10.57 -7.59 -6.94
C LEU A 89 11.11 -6.88 -5.67
N SER A 90 11.89 -7.58 -4.83
CA SER A 90 12.35 -7.01 -3.56
C SER A 90 13.32 -5.87 -3.81
N ALA A 91 13.17 -4.75 -3.12
CA ALA A 91 13.97 -3.53 -3.33
C ALA A 91 13.93 -2.97 -4.76
N THR A 92 12.96 -3.37 -5.59
CA THR A 92 12.75 -2.77 -6.92
C THR A 92 12.22 -1.34 -6.77
N VAL A 93 12.72 -0.42 -7.59
CA VAL A 93 12.28 0.97 -7.65
C VAL A 93 11.43 1.17 -8.91
N PHE A 94 10.13 1.43 -8.74
CA PHE A 94 9.22 1.86 -9.79
C PHE A 94 9.07 3.37 -9.71
N SER A 95 9.68 4.14 -10.61
CA SER A 95 9.65 5.62 -10.53
C SER A 95 9.05 6.24 -11.78
N GLY A 96 8.03 7.08 -11.68
CA GLY A 96 7.44 7.81 -12.82
C GLY A 96 6.72 6.93 -13.87
N GLY A 97 6.62 5.62 -13.64
CA GLY A 97 6.08 4.64 -14.59
C GLY A 97 4.59 4.36 -14.41
N ALA A 98 4.08 3.40 -15.18
CA ALA A 98 2.71 2.91 -15.03
C ALA A 98 2.66 1.38 -15.03
N VAL A 99 1.74 0.81 -14.25
CA VAL A 99 1.41 -0.62 -14.28
C VAL A 99 -0.09 -0.73 -14.48
N ALA A 100 -0.54 -1.36 -15.57
CA ALA A 100 -1.94 -1.43 -15.94
C ALA A 100 -2.35 -2.86 -16.32
N GLU A 101 -3.54 -3.27 -15.89
CA GLU A 101 -4.16 -4.55 -16.27
C GLU A 101 -3.22 -5.75 -16.04
N SER A 102 -2.38 -5.70 -15.00
CA SER A 102 -1.27 -6.63 -14.77
C SER A 102 -1.43 -7.40 -13.47
N THR A 103 -0.67 -8.49 -13.32
CA THR A 103 -0.72 -9.37 -12.15
C THR A 103 0.63 -9.44 -11.47
N MET A 104 0.64 -9.44 -10.14
CA MET A 104 1.82 -9.58 -9.28
C MET A 104 1.53 -10.57 -8.15
N ARG A 105 0.76 -11.63 -8.44
CA ARG A 105 0.25 -12.53 -7.42
C ARG A 105 1.42 -13.28 -6.78
N ARG A 106 1.48 -13.29 -5.44
CA ARG A 106 2.57 -13.91 -4.65
C ARG A 106 3.96 -13.35 -4.93
N ALA A 107 4.07 -12.20 -5.60
CA ALA A 107 5.35 -11.54 -5.83
C ALA A 107 5.97 -11.07 -4.50
N ASP A 108 7.29 -11.03 -4.46
CA ASP A 108 8.03 -10.48 -3.33
C ASP A 108 8.28 -8.99 -3.57
N LEU A 109 7.54 -8.12 -2.89
CA LEU A 109 7.63 -6.66 -2.99
C LEU A 109 8.24 -6.05 -1.71
N ARG A 110 8.97 -6.84 -0.92
CA ARG A 110 9.61 -6.34 0.29
C ARG A 110 10.60 -5.23 -0.07
N GLU A 111 10.55 -4.13 0.68
CA GLU A 111 11.43 -2.96 0.49
C GLU A 111 11.31 -2.29 -0.89
N ALA A 112 10.31 -2.65 -1.70
CA ALA A 112 10.08 -2.01 -2.99
C ALA A 112 9.62 -0.56 -2.80
N ILE A 113 10.04 0.31 -3.72
CA ILE A 113 9.71 1.73 -3.72
C ILE A 113 8.90 2.04 -4.97
N VAL A 114 7.71 2.63 -4.80
CA VAL A 114 6.85 3.05 -5.91
C VAL A 114 6.66 4.57 -5.86
N ALA A 115 7.33 5.32 -6.73
CA ALA A 115 7.32 6.77 -6.71
C ALA A 115 6.69 7.36 -7.98
N GLY A 116 5.78 8.32 -7.86
CA GLY A 116 5.37 9.19 -8.97
C GLY A 116 4.65 8.51 -10.14
N GLY A 117 3.97 7.37 -9.93
CA GLY A 117 3.38 6.56 -11.02
C GLY A 117 1.87 6.36 -10.97
N ILE A 118 1.35 5.54 -11.89
CA ILE A 118 -0.07 5.11 -11.93
C ILE A 118 -0.17 3.59 -11.97
N TRP A 119 -0.88 3.01 -11.01
CA TRP A 119 -1.13 1.57 -10.91
C TRP A 119 -2.62 1.27 -11.05
N SER A 120 -3.02 0.77 -12.22
CA SER A 120 -4.42 0.57 -12.60
C SER A 120 -4.75 -0.91 -12.75
N SER A 121 -5.79 -1.36 -12.04
CA SER A 121 -6.31 -2.73 -12.15
C SER A 121 -5.22 -3.79 -11.97
N VAL A 122 -4.37 -3.58 -10.96
CA VAL A 122 -3.27 -4.49 -10.63
C VAL A 122 -3.76 -5.50 -9.62
N ASP A 123 -3.46 -6.77 -9.86
CA ASP A 123 -3.76 -7.85 -8.94
C ASP A 123 -2.56 -8.14 -8.05
N LEU A 124 -2.66 -7.74 -6.78
CA LEU A 124 -1.60 -7.89 -5.77
C LEU A 124 -1.85 -9.10 -4.86
N ALA A 125 -2.69 -10.08 -5.23
CA ALA A 125 -3.06 -11.16 -4.32
C ALA A 125 -1.84 -11.93 -3.76
N GLY A 126 -1.69 -11.95 -2.43
CA GLY A 126 -0.67 -12.73 -1.74
C GLY A 126 0.76 -12.16 -1.79
N ILE A 127 0.94 -10.89 -2.18
CA ILE A 127 2.27 -10.27 -2.17
C ILE A 127 2.92 -10.28 -0.78
N LYS A 128 4.24 -10.28 -0.75
CA LYS A 128 5.01 -9.95 0.46
C LYS A 128 5.33 -8.46 0.43
N SER A 129 4.81 -7.69 1.38
CA SER A 129 4.85 -6.21 1.31
C SER A 129 5.69 -5.55 2.40
N ASN A 130 6.46 -6.30 3.19
CA ASN A 130 7.18 -5.72 4.34
C ASN A 130 8.09 -4.58 3.89
N HIS A 131 7.91 -3.40 4.49
CA HIS A 131 8.68 -2.19 4.19
C HIS A 131 8.49 -1.65 2.77
N LEU A 132 7.43 -2.06 2.06
CA LEU A 132 7.05 -1.40 0.81
C LEU A 132 6.65 0.05 1.10
N SER A 133 7.17 0.97 0.29
CA SER A 133 6.79 2.37 0.32
C SER A 133 6.28 2.80 -1.04
N ALA A 134 5.18 3.55 -1.04
CA ALA A 134 4.71 4.23 -2.23
C ALA A 134 4.63 5.73 -1.95
N GLU A 135 5.18 6.53 -2.86
CA GLU A 135 5.17 7.98 -2.80
C GLU A 135 4.52 8.55 -4.06
N ARG A 136 3.66 9.57 -3.93
CA ARG A 136 3.14 10.36 -5.07
C ARG A 136 2.54 9.52 -6.19
N THR A 137 1.93 8.38 -5.83
CA THR A 137 1.43 7.36 -6.76
C THR A 137 -0.09 7.28 -6.70
N THR A 138 -0.72 7.15 -7.87
CA THR A 138 -2.17 6.92 -7.98
C THR A 138 -2.47 5.44 -8.22
N PHE A 139 -3.32 4.86 -7.38
CA PHE A 139 -3.85 3.53 -7.56
C PHE A 139 -5.32 3.60 -8.00
N THR A 140 -5.67 2.88 -9.07
CA THR A 140 -7.04 2.87 -9.61
C THR A 140 -7.54 1.44 -9.80
N GLY A 141 -8.68 1.07 -9.22
CA GLY A 141 -9.27 -0.27 -9.42
C GLY A 141 -8.39 -1.43 -8.91
N THR A 142 -7.37 -1.14 -8.12
CA THR A 142 -6.40 -2.12 -7.60
C THR A 142 -6.93 -2.76 -6.32
N THR A 143 -6.74 -4.07 -6.18
CA THR A 143 -7.07 -4.79 -4.93
C THR A 143 -5.80 -5.07 -4.15
N PHE A 144 -5.70 -4.49 -2.97
CA PHE A 144 -4.63 -4.73 -2.00
C PHE A 144 -5.01 -5.91 -1.09
N PRO A 145 -4.13 -6.91 -0.93
CA PRO A 145 -4.34 -8.00 0.02
C PRO A 145 -3.97 -7.54 1.44
N ALA A 146 -3.75 -8.49 2.34
CA ALA A 146 -3.12 -8.21 3.62
C ALA A 146 -1.76 -7.49 3.41
N LEU A 147 -1.56 -6.39 4.11
CA LEU A 147 -0.36 -5.57 4.05
C LEU A 147 0.28 -5.51 5.44
N ARG A 148 1.61 -5.45 5.46
CA ARG A 148 2.36 -5.32 6.70
C ARG A 148 3.52 -4.33 6.54
N ARG A 149 3.63 -3.34 7.44
CA ARG A 149 4.70 -2.33 7.43
C ARG A 149 4.79 -1.61 6.09
N VAL A 150 3.68 -1.02 5.68
CA VAL A 150 3.56 -0.33 4.38
C VAL A 150 3.26 1.14 4.61
N GLU A 151 3.92 2.00 3.84
CA GLU A 151 3.65 3.44 3.87
C GLU A 151 3.22 3.94 2.49
N PHE A 152 2.13 4.69 2.46
CA PHE A 152 1.60 5.38 1.29
C PHE A 152 1.67 6.88 1.54
N THR A 153 2.69 7.55 1.01
CA THR A 153 2.92 8.98 1.20
C THR A 153 2.50 9.75 -0.05
N ALA A 154 1.66 10.76 0.11
CA ALA A 154 1.11 11.53 -0.99
C ALA A 154 0.46 10.65 -2.09
N CYS A 155 -0.21 9.57 -1.72
CA CYS A 155 -0.88 8.67 -2.65
C CYS A 155 -2.37 8.98 -2.78
N SER A 156 -2.93 8.63 -3.94
CA SER A 156 -4.38 8.66 -4.20
C SER A 156 -4.88 7.28 -4.61
N PHE A 157 -6.10 6.96 -4.22
CA PHE A 157 -6.75 5.67 -4.44
C PHE A 157 -8.15 5.88 -4.97
N VAL A 158 -8.45 5.31 -6.13
CA VAL A 158 -9.75 5.45 -6.79
C VAL A 158 -10.31 4.06 -7.10
N GLY A 159 -11.49 3.73 -6.57
CA GLY A 159 -12.11 2.42 -6.83
C GLY A 159 -11.30 1.24 -6.28
N CYS A 160 -10.40 1.49 -5.32
CA CYS A 160 -9.53 0.46 -4.76
C CYS A 160 -10.23 -0.35 -3.68
N ARG A 161 -9.75 -1.58 -3.47
CA ARG A 161 -10.22 -2.46 -2.39
C ARG A 161 -9.07 -2.92 -1.54
N PHE A 162 -9.22 -2.83 -0.23
CA PHE A 162 -8.29 -3.38 0.74
C PHE A 162 -8.94 -4.59 1.42
N THR A 163 -8.23 -5.70 1.46
CA THR A 163 -8.72 -6.96 2.02
C THR A 163 -7.71 -7.56 2.98
N GLY A 164 -8.17 -8.42 3.89
CA GLY A 164 -7.30 -9.06 4.86
C GLY A 164 -6.73 -8.09 5.89
N ARG A 165 -5.68 -8.50 6.58
CA ARG A 165 -5.13 -7.72 7.69
C ARG A 165 -4.19 -6.61 7.20
N LEU A 166 -4.42 -5.38 7.64
CA LEU A 166 -3.51 -4.24 7.46
C LEU A 166 -2.77 -3.98 8.76
N SER A 167 -1.50 -4.38 8.84
CA SER A 167 -0.67 -4.26 10.05
C SER A 167 0.44 -3.22 9.89
N ASP A 168 0.42 -2.14 10.68
CA ASP A 168 1.38 -1.03 10.56
C ASP A 168 1.36 -0.47 9.13
N VAL A 169 0.19 0.00 8.72
CA VAL A 169 -0.07 0.53 7.37
C VAL A 169 -0.45 1.99 7.48
N ARG A 170 0.28 2.88 6.82
CA ARG A 170 0.08 4.32 6.92
C ARG A 170 -0.31 4.93 5.59
N PHE A 171 -1.34 5.75 5.60
CA PHE A 171 -1.78 6.58 4.49
C PHE A 171 -1.54 8.04 4.89
N LEU A 172 -0.51 8.66 4.33
CA LEU A 172 0.02 9.96 4.73
C LEU A 172 -0.13 10.98 3.60
N GLY A 173 -1.12 11.87 3.68
CA GLY A 173 -1.40 12.94 2.74
C GLY A 173 -0.50 14.18 2.93
N ARG A 174 0.82 14.00 2.99
CA ARG A 174 1.78 15.12 3.15
C ARG A 174 2.31 15.60 1.80
N GLY A 175 2.33 16.92 1.58
CA GLY A 175 2.93 17.55 0.40
C GLY A 175 1.92 17.91 -0.70
N GLN A 176 1.62 19.20 -0.81
CA GLN A 176 0.84 19.85 -1.89
C GLN A 176 1.40 19.48 -3.29
N PRO A 177 0.60 19.46 -4.40
CA PRO A 177 -0.56 20.33 -4.66
C PRO A 177 -1.88 19.62 -5.05
N ALA A 178 -2.03 18.29 -4.88
CA ALA A 178 -3.27 17.58 -5.22
C ALA A 178 -3.94 16.98 -3.97
N PRO A 179 -5.28 16.81 -3.96
CA PRO A 179 -5.97 16.15 -2.86
C PRO A 179 -5.57 14.66 -2.82
N MET A 180 -5.09 14.23 -1.66
CA MET A 180 -4.65 12.85 -1.41
C MET A 180 -5.89 12.05 -1.03
N LEU A 181 -6.48 11.43 -2.05
CA LEU A 181 -7.89 11.07 -2.05
C LEU A 181 -8.07 9.56 -1.95
N LEU A 182 -8.95 9.12 -1.05
CA LEU A 182 -9.58 7.80 -1.06
C LEU A 182 -10.99 7.96 -1.65
N ARG A 183 -11.15 7.70 -2.95
CA ARG A 183 -12.44 7.80 -3.65
C ARG A 183 -13.00 6.44 -4.04
N ASN A 184 -14.22 6.12 -3.66
CA ASN A 184 -14.86 4.82 -3.92
C ASN A 184 -13.98 3.66 -3.41
N VAL A 185 -13.39 3.83 -2.24
CA VAL A 185 -12.49 2.83 -1.65
C VAL A 185 -13.25 1.99 -0.64
N THR A 186 -13.03 0.68 -0.64
CA THR A 186 -13.61 -0.20 0.39
C THR A 186 -12.54 -0.97 1.16
N PHE A 187 -12.70 -0.95 2.47
CA PHE A 187 -11.97 -1.71 3.48
C PHE A 187 -12.87 -2.77 4.14
N ALA A 188 -14.10 -2.99 3.64
CA ALA A 188 -15.12 -3.83 4.32
C ALA A 188 -14.63 -5.23 4.71
N SER A 189 -13.72 -5.82 3.93
CA SER A 189 -13.15 -7.15 4.17
C SER A 189 -11.76 -7.10 4.80
N SER A 190 -11.45 -6.07 5.58
CA SER A 190 -10.13 -5.87 6.20
C SER A 190 -10.17 -5.84 7.73
N ASP A 191 -9.01 -6.13 8.34
CA ASP A 191 -8.76 -6.05 9.79
C ASP A 191 -7.60 -5.07 10.02
N PHE A 192 -7.84 -3.95 10.70
CA PHE A 192 -6.80 -2.96 10.95
C PHE A 192 -6.01 -3.30 12.22
N ARG A 193 -4.69 -3.21 12.13
CA ARG A 193 -3.76 -3.33 13.26
C ARG A 193 -2.75 -2.20 13.13
N TYR A 194 -2.99 -1.07 13.80
CA TYR A 194 -2.22 0.17 13.60
C TYR A 194 -2.29 0.68 12.14
N ALA A 195 -3.51 0.94 11.65
CA ALA A 195 -3.72 1.62 10.38
C ALA A 195 -3.86 3.14 10.60
N GLU A 196 -3.17 3.96 9.82
CA GLU A 196 -3.16 5.42 10.00
C GLU A 196 -3.63 6.14 8.73
N PHE A 197 -4.46 7.17 8.89
CA PHE A 197 -4.97 7.99 7.80
C PHE A 197 -4.74 9.48 8.11
N ASP A 198 -3.52 9.97 7.89
CA ASP A 198 -3.11 11.35 8.12
C ASP A 198 -3.30 12.16 6.83
N GLY A 199 -4.01 13.30 6.87
CA GLY A 199 -4.14 14.20 5.72
C GLY A 199 -4.86 13.62 4.48
N MET A 200 -5.59 12.51 4.63
CA MET A 200 -6.33 11.87 3.53
C MET A 200 -7.77 12.38 3.46
N ASP A 201 -8.24 12.66 2.25
CA ASP A 201 -9.65 12.97 1.99
C ASP A 201 -10.43 11.68 1.69
N PHE A 202 -11.60 11.53 2.31
CA PHE A 202 -12.47 10.37 2.12
C PHE A 202 -13.69 10.77 1.29
N ASP A 203 -13.85 10.12 0.14
CA ASP A 203 -15.01 10.26 -0.75
C ASP A 203 -15.58 8.87 -1.02
N ASN A 204 -16.76 8.57 -0.47
CA ASN A 204 -17.38 7.24 -0.58
C ASN A 204 -16.42 6.10 -0.15
N VAL A 205 -15.94 6.17 1.10
CA VAL A 205 -15.09 5.15 1.72
C VAL A 205 -15.92 4.24 2.61
N VAL A 206 -15.78 2.93 2.43
CA VAL A 206 -16.45 1.91 3.26
C VAL A 206 -15.43 1.29 4.21
N PHE A 207 -15.64 1.41 5.53
CA PHE A 207 -14.81 0.76 6.55
C PHE A 207 -15.32 -0.66 6.91
N PRO A 208 -14.51 -1.53 7.55
CA PRO A 208 -14.99 -2.76 8.19
C PRO A 208 -16.14 -2.49 9.15
N ASP A 209 -16.98 -3.50 9.42
CA ASP A 209 -18.14 -3.39 10.33
C ASP A 209 -17.78 -2.70 11.67
N ASP A 210 -18.60 -1.71 12.04
CA ASP A 210 -18.33 -0.68 13.05
C ASP A 210 -17.97 -1.21 14.45
N ASP A 211 -18.50 -2.36 14.86
CA ASP A 211 -18.28 -2.94 16.19
C ASP A 211 -16.82 -3.36 16.43
N ALA A 212 -15.98 -3.38 15.39
CA ALA A 212 -14.58 -3.75 15.49
C ALA A 212 -13.62 -2.56 15.45
N LEU A 213 -14.07 -1.32 15.16
CA LEU A 213 -13.18 -0.18 14.95
C LEU A 213 -13.55 1.03 15.82
N ILE A 214 -12.54 1.80 16.21
CA ILE A 214 -12.70 3.15 16.73
C ILE A 214 -12.10 4.08 15.67
N VAL A 215 -12.92 4.95 15.10
CA VAL A 215 -12.52 5.85 14.01
C VAL A 215 -12.74 7.30 14.44
N VAL A 216 -11.67 8.09 14.36
CA VAL A 216 -11.69 9.55 14.46
C VAL A 216 -11.33 10.10 13.08
N PRO A 217 -12.31 10.47 12.23
CA PRO A 217 -12.06 10.79 10.83
C PRO A 217 -11.13 11.98 10.60
N ARG A 218 -11.11 12.97 11.50
CA ARG A 218 -10.27 14.17 11.43
C ARG A 218 -9.97 14.71 12.83
N SER A 219 -8.93 15.54 12.92
CA SER A 219 -8.54 16.29 14.12
C SER A 219 -8.25 15.40 15.34
N PHE A 220 -7.68 14.21 15.11
CA PHE A 220 -7.38 13.26 16.17
C PHE A 220 -6.59 13.85 17.35
N PRO A 221 -5.56 14.70 17.18
CA PRO A 221 -4.86 15.28 18.33
C PRO A 221 -5.78 16.02 19.31
N ALA A 222 -6.66 16.89 18.80
CA ALA A 222 -7.60 17.66 19.63
C ALA A 222 -8.66 16.73 20.25
N VAL A 223 -9.18 15.78 19.48
CA VAL A 223 -10.16 14.80 19.95
C VAL A 223 -9.57 13.90 21.04
N ALA A 224 -8.32 13.46 20.88
CA ALA A 224 -7.61 12.62 21.82
C ALA A 224 -7.24 13.37 23.10
N GLU A 225 -6.84 14.64 23.01
CA GLU A 225 -6.64 15.50 24.19
C GLU A 225 -7.94 15.65 24.98
N ARG A 226 -9.05 15.97 24.30
CA ARG A 226 -10.37 16.09 24.93
C ARG A 226 -10.86 14.76 25.51
N ALA A 227 -10.69 13.65 24.80
CA ALA A 227 -11.01 12.32 25.31
C ALA A 227 -10.12 11.95 26.50
N GLY A 228 -8.86 12.37 26.50
CA GLY A 228 -7.95 12.29 27.65
C GLY A 228 -8.51 13.03 28.87
N MET A 229 -9.04 14.24 28.70
CA MET A 229 -9.72 14.97 29.78
C MET A 229 -11.00 14.26 30.26
N ILE A 230 -11.83 13.75 29.35
CA ILE A 230 -13.04 12.98 29.69
C ILE A 230 -12.67 11.74 30.51
N SER A 231 -11.60 11.06 30.13
CA SER A 231 -11.15 9.84 30.81
C SER A 231 -10.75 10.05 32.27
N LEU A 232 -10.42 11.28 32.70
CA LEU A 232 -10.09 11.60 34.09
C LEU A 232 -11.27 11.38 35.05
N ARG A 233 -12.51 11.35 34.52
CA ARG A 233 -13.71 11.02 35.28
C ARG A 233 -13.71 9.55 35.72
N ARG A 234 -12.97 8.68 35.02
CA ARG A 234 -12.79 7.26 35.34
C ARG A 234 -11.43 7.07 36.04
N ARG A 235 -11.47 6.83 37.36
CA ARG A 235 -10.29 6.77 38.24
C ARG A 235 -9.73 5.35 38.44
N ASP A 236 -10.12 4.41 37.60
CA ASP A 236 -9.65 3.03 37.59
C ASP A 236 -8.52 2.81 36.56
N GLU A 237 -8.07 1.56 36.42
CA GLU A 237 -7.01 1.20 35.48
C GLU A 237 -7.44 1.43 34.02
N VAL A 238 -8.70 1.18 33.68
CA VAL A 238 -9.24 1.41 32.32
C VAL A 238 -9.10 2.88 31.90
N GLY A 239 -9.45 3.81 32.80
CA GLY A 239 -9.26 5.23 32.54
C GLY A 239 -7.79 5.62 32.35
N LYS A 240 -6.89 5.00 33.13
CA LYS A 240 -5.44 5.23 33.04
C LYS A 240 -4.84 4.67 31.75
N GLU A 241 -5.19 3.44 31.38
CA GLU A 241 -4.73 2.81 30.13
C GLU A 241 -5.18 3.61 28.91
N LEU A 242 -6.43 4.08 28.89
CA LEU A 242 -6.91 4.95 27.82
C LEU A 242 -6.07 6.24 27.71
N ARG A 243 -5.73 6.90 28.83
CA ARG A 243 -4.86 8.10 28.80
C ARG A 243 -3.49 7.80 28.25
N MET A 244 -2.86 6.71 28.71
CA MET A 244 -1.54 6.30 28.22
C MET A 244 -1.58 6.01 26.73
N PHE A 245 -2.62 5.30 26.28
CA PHE A 245 -2.85 4.99 24.88
C PHE A 245 -3.03 6.27 24.05
N LEU A 246 -3.97 7.15 24.41
CA LEU A 246 -4.22 8.39 23.69
C LEU A 246 -3.00 9.30 23.66
N SER A 247 -2.30 9.50 24.79
CA SER A 247 -1.06 10.27 24.82
C SER A 247 0.01 9.69 23.89
N ARG A 248 0.18 8.36 23.86
CA ARG A 248 1.13 7.72 22.94
C ARG A 248 0.73 7.96 21.49
N GLU A 249 -0.54 7.75 21.15
CA GLU A 249 -1.00 7.89 19.77
C GLU A 249 -0.96 9.35 19.29
N SER A 250 -1.26 10.34 20.16
CA SER A 250 -1.27 11.78 19.85
C SER A 250 0.13 12.40 19.77
N LEU A 251 1.14 11.78 20.38
CA LEU A 251 2.54 12.24 20.33
C LEU A 251 3.34 11.55 19.22
N ARG A 252 2.69 10.81 18.31
CA ARG A 252 3.40 10.12 17.24
C ARG A 252 4.10 11.11 16.30
N PRO A 253 5.38 10.90 15.97
CA PRO A 253 6.13 11.80 15.11
C PRO A 253 5.44 12.06 13.77
N GLY A 254 5.21 13.33 13.48
CA GLY A 254 4.64 13.80 12.21
C GLY A 254 3.11 13.89 12.15
N LEU A 255 2.38 13.42 13.16
CA LEU A 255 0.92 13.49 13.19
C LEU A 255 0.42 14.94 13.02
N SER A 256 -0.36 15.20 11.97
CA SER A 256 -0.95 16.53 11.72
C SER A 256 -2.08 16.87 12.70
N ALA A 257 -2.29 18.16 12.96
CA ALA A 257 -3.42 18.67 13.75
C ALA A 257 -4.79 18.29 13.16
N THR A 258 -4.86 18.01 11.85
CA THR A 258 -6.09 17.64 11.14
C THR A 258 -6.21 16.15 10.87
N ALA A 259 -5.23 15.33 11.29
CA ALA A 259 -5.14 13.92 10.96
C ALA A 259 -6.38 13.12 11.38
N GLY A 260 -6.80 12.19 10.53
CA GLY A 260 -7.70 11.11 10.90
C GLY A 260 -6.95 9.96 11.56
N TRP A 261 -7.68 9.10 12.25
CA TRP A 261 -7.11 8.00 13.02
C TRP A 261 -8.12 6.86 13.14
N ALA A 262 -7.65 5.62 13.03
CA ALA A 262 -8.49 4.44 13.25
C ALA A 262 -7.69 3.33 13.96
N VAL A 263 -8.32 2.62 14.89
CA VAL A 263 -7.75 1.42 15.53
C VAL A 263 -8.79 0.33 15.64
N SER A 264 -8.35 -0.93 15.61
CA SER A 264 -9.23 -2.04 15.94
C SER A 264 -9.47 -2.12 17.44
N ARG A 265 -10.73 -2.29 17.83
CA ARG A 265 -11.14 -2.59 19.21
C ARG A 265 -10.50 -3.88 19.73
N ARG A 266 -10.09 -4.78 18.82
CA ARG A 266 -9.36 -6.01 19.15
C ARG A 266 -7.88 -5.79 19.47
N ASP A 267 -7.37 -4.57 19.31
CA ASP A 267 -6.01 -4.17 19.73
C ASP A 267 -5.96 -3.59 21.14
N LEU A 268 -7.13 -3.37 21.75
CA LEU A 268 -7.27 -2.83 23.09
C LEU A 268 -7.89 -3.90 24.00
N ASP A 269 -7.65 -3.76 25.30
CA ASP A 269 -8.46 -4.45 26.29
C ASP A 269 -9.95 -4.13 26.02
N PRO A 270 -10.89 -5.10 26.12
CA PRO A 270 -12.29 -4.88 25.77
C PRO A 270 -12.95 -3.71 26.53
N GLU A 271 -12.63 -3.53 27.81
CA GLU A 271 -13.18 -2.43 28.61
C GLU A 271 -12.57 -1.09 28.19
N VAL A 272 -11.28 -1.08 27.83
CA VAL A 272 -10.61 0.11 27.27
C VAL A 272 -11.18 0.46 25.91
N ALA A 273 -11.45 -0.53 25.05
CA ALA A 273 -12.02 -0.32 23.73
C ALA A 273 -13.42 0.31 23.80
N GLU A 274 -14.26 -0.20 24.70
CA GLU A 274 -15.60 0.35 24.93
C GLU A 274 -15.53 1.76 25.48
N PHE A 275 -14.65 2.00 26.45
CA PHE A 275 -14.49 3.34 27.01
C PHE A 275 -13.89 4.33 26.01
N ALA A 276 -12.94 3.89 25.19
CA ALA A 276 -12.34 4.69 24.14
C ALA A 276 -13.38 5.16 23.12
N ALA A 277 -14.26 4.26 22.67
CA ALA A 277 -15.33 4.59 21.73
C ALA A 277 -16.26 5.69 22.29
N VAL A 278 -16.66 5.56 23.57
CA VAL A 278 -17.49 6.56 24.25
C VAL A 278 -16.76 7.89 24.41
N ALA A 279 -15.53 7.87 24.94
CA ALA A 279 -14.76 9.07 25.25
C ALA A 279 -14.39 9.85 23.97
N LEU A 280 -13.98 9.17 22.91
CA LEU A 280 -13.66 9.79 21.62
C LEU A 280 -14.91 10.32 20.93
N GLY A 281 -16.01 9.56 20.92
CA GLY A 281 -17.29 10.02 20.37
C GLY A 281 -17.82 11.26 21.08
N GLN A 282 -17.77 11.28 22.42
CA GLN A 282 -18.16 12.45 23.21
C GLN A 282 -17.23 13.64 22.96
N ALA A 283 -15.92 13.43 22.90
CA ALA A 283 -14.96 14.48 22.57
C ALA A 283 -15.24 15.12 21.21
N GLN A 284 -15.59 14.33 20.19
CA GLN A 284 -15.95 14.85 18.88
C GLN A 284 -17.23 15.70 18.93
N LEU A 285 -18.25 15.26 19.66
CA LEU A 285 -19.50 16.01 19.82
C LEU A 285 -19.26 17.36 20.52
N GLU A 286 -18.50 17.36 21.62
CA GLU A 286 -18.15 18.59 22.36
C GLU A 286 -17.37 19.56 21.48
N LEU A 287 -16.32 19.09 20.79
CA LEU A 287 -15.49 19.95 19.94
C LEU A 287 -16.25 20.50 18.72
N ARG A 288 -17.20 19.75 18.16
CA ARG A 288 -18.09 20.25 17.09
C ARG A 288 -19.04 21.32 17.60
N ALA A 289 -19.63 21.11 18.78
CA ALA A 289 -20.52 22.10 19.39
C ALA A 289 -19.78 23.42 19.72
N GLU A 290 -18.49 23.33 20.05
CA GLU A 290 -17.60 24.47 20.30
C GLU A 290 -17.05 25.11 19.01
N GLY A 291 -17.29 24.53 17.83
CA GLY A 291 -16.76 25.01 16.55
C GLY A 291 -15.25 24.80 16.37
N VAL A 292 -14.62 23.95 17.20
CA VAL A 292 -13.18 23.66 17.16
C VAL A 292 -12.84 22.71 16.01
N ILE A 293 -13.75 21.80 15.68
CA ILE A 293 -13.62 20.87 14.55
C ILE A 293 -14.88 20.91 13.68
N GLN A 294 -14.72 20.59 12.39
CA GLN A 294 -15.81 20.51 11.41
C GLN A 294 -16.57 19.17 11.46
#